data_AF-A0A5B0J8K2-F1
#
_entry.id   AF-A0A5B0J8K2-F1
#
_cell.length_a   1.000
_cell.length_b   1.000
_cell.length_c   1.000
_cell.angle_alpha   90.00
_cell.angle_beta   90.00
_cell.angle_gamma   90.00
#
_symmetry.space_group_name_H-M   'P 1'
#
loop_
_entity.id
_entity.type
_entity.pdbx_description
1 polymer ?
#
loop_
_entity_poly.entity_id
_entity_poly.type
_entity_poly.pdbx_seq_one_letter_code
_entity_poly.pdbx_strand_id
1 'polypeptide(L)'
;MKRPGPEDRRADLDGLAARGVNFDDAETPTDSHDPRWHVDHGRALVGTEPPGDPVPDGPWERACAVLRDYQFTAPNRLRGVFRPADPLLGRDMLLEGRFGPMRFHLGVRVTGLVDETVDGRRVWGWTYETLHGHLEEGRLTYEVVKDLTTGDVEFVIRAFSRPAHIPNPLFRFGFGLFGRAVQLEFYHRAGQRVRELVADAAAGRPLPLPQPLPGADGVTVAPQNAGRHWTDPFAVLVRHPGA
;
A
#
# COMPACT_ATOMS: atom_id res chain seq x y z
N MET A 1 -5.82 -20.81 -18.18
CA MET A 1 -5.51 -19.52 -17.53
C MET A 1 -6.77 -19.05 -16.79
N LYS A 2 -6.73 -19.01 -15.44
CA LYS A 2 -7.91 -18.87 -14.57
C LYS A 2 -8.00 -17.43 -14.03
N ARG A 3 -9.22 -16.89 -13.90
CA ARG A 3 -9.46 -15.65 -13.15
C ARG A 3 -9.00 -15.84 -11.70
N PRO A 4 -8.32 -14.86 -11.06
CA PRO A 4 -7.94 -14.97 -9.66
C PRO A 4 -9.19 -15.09 -8.77
N GLY A 5 -9.44 -16.29 -8.26
CA GLY A 5 -10.52 -16.59 -7.33
C GLY A 5 -10.15 -16.30 -5.87
N PRO A 6 -11.11 -16.38 -4.93
CA PRO A 6 -10.82 -16.27 -3.50
C PRO A 6 -9.79 -17.29 -3.00
N GLU A 7 -9.81 -18.52 -3.52
CA GLU A 7 -8.83 -19.57 -3.16
C GLU A 7 -7.42 -19.25 -3.66
N ASP A 8 -7.30 -18.72 -4.88
CA ASP A 8 -6.02 -18.30 -5.45
C ASP A 8 -5.35 -17.24 -4.57
N ARG A 9 -6.13 -16.24 -4.11
CA ARG A 9 -5.66 -15.19 -3.20
C ARG A 9 -5.17 -15.75 -1.87
N ARG A 10 -5.90 -16.69 -1.28
CA ARG A 10 -5.53 -17.32 0.00
C ARG A 10 -4.23 -18.10 -0.13
N ALA A 11 -4.15 -18.97 -1.12
CA ALA A 11 -2.96 -19.79 -1.35
C ALA A 11 -1.72 -18.92 -1.60
N ASP A 12 -1.87 -17.84 -2.38
CA ASP A 12 -0.76 -16.93 -2.67
C ASP A 12 -0.37 -16.08 -1.44
N LEU A 13 -1.33 -15.68 -0.60
CA LEU A 13 -1.08 -15.00 0.67
C LEU A 13 -0.37 -15.92 1.68
N ASP A 14 -0.83 -17.17 1.83
CA ASP A 14 -0.24 -18.15 2.74
C ASP A 14 1.20 -18.50 2.35
N GLY A 15 1.48 -18.55 1.04
CA GLY A 15 2.82 -18.77 0.51
C GLY A 15 3.82 -17.63 0.78
N LEU A 16 3.39 -16.47 1.29
CA LEU A 16 4.29 -15.36 1.63
C LEU A 16 5.09 -15.62 2.90
N ALA A 17 4.57 -16.44 3.82
CA ALA A 17 5.23 -16.75 5.09
C ALA A 17 6.64 -17.35 4.88
N ALA A 18 6.82 -18.12 3.81
CA ALA A 18 8.10 -18.74 3.45
C ALA A 18 9.07 -17.82 2.70
N ARG A 19 8.70 -16.56 2.43
CA ARG A 19 9.50 -15.62 1.62
C ARG A 19 10.17 -14.57 2.49
N GLY A 20 11.44 -14.33 2.19
CA GLY A 20 12.21 -13.21 2.75
C GLY A 20 12.04 -11.92 1.94
N VAL A 21 12.48 -10.82 2.54
CA VAL A 21 12.71 -9.53 1.84
C VAL A 21 13.71 -9.77 0.71
N ASN A 22 13.48 -9.14 -0.44
CA ASN A 22 14.22 -9.44 -1.67
C ASN A 22 15.41 -8.50 -1.96
N PHE A 23 15.80 -7.66 -1.01
CA PHE A 23 16.98 -6.80 -1.10
C PHE A 23 17.69 -6.75 0.26
N ASP A 24 18.96 -6.34 0.24
CA ASP A 24 19.76 -6.14 1.45
C ASP A 24 19.55 -4.73 2.00
N ASP A 25 19.23 -4.61 3.29
CA ASP A 25 19.06 -3.34 3.97
C ASP A 25 20.35 -2.49 3.95
N ALA A 26 21.52 -3.16 3.91
CA ALA A 26 22.82 -2.49 3.79
C ALA A 26 23.03 -1.79 2.43
N GLU A 27 22.24 -2.13 1.40
CA GLU A 27 22.29 -1.50 0.08
C GLU A 27 21.33 -0.32 -0.08
N THR A 28 20.52 -0.03 0.93
CA THR A 28 19.46 0.98 0.86
C THR A 28 20.02 2.40 0.65
N PRO A 29 19.28 3.27 -0.06
CA PRO A 29 19.76 4.61 -0.36
C PRO A 29 19.82 5.46 0.92
N THR A 30 20.94 6.13 1.16
CA THR A 30 21.11 7.08 2.27
C THR A 30 20.58 8.48 1.95
N ASP A 31 20.43 8.79 0.67
CA ASP A 31 19.86 10.04 0.18
C ASP A 31 19.10 9.84 -1.15
N SER A 32 18.42 10.89 -1.61
CA SER A 32 17.55 10.83 -2.80
C SER A 32 18.25 10.78 -4.15
N HIS A 33 19.59 10.88 -4.19
CA HIS A 33 20.39 10.94 -5.42
C HIS A 33 21.09 9.62 -5.76
N ASP A 34 20.88 8.55 -4.99
CA ASP A 34 21.46 7.24 -5.29
C ASP A 34 20.97 6.74 -6.67
N PRO A 35 21.86 6.58 -7.68
CA PRO A 35 21.45 6.21 -9.03
C PRO A 35 20.92 4.78 -9.15
N ARG A 36 21.09 3.94 -8.11
CA ARG A 36 20.61 2.55 -8.08
C ARG A 36 19.14 2.45 -7.68
N TRP A 37 18.59 3.51 -7.09
CA TRP A 37 17.27 3.52 -6.50
C TRP A 37 16.42 4.67 -7.04
N HIS A 38 15.13 4.42 -7.20
CA HIS A 38 14.14 5.48 -7.28
C HIS A 38 13.73 5.83 -5.87
N VAL A 39 14.10 7.03 -5.42
CA VAL A 39 13.71 7.55 -4.10
C VAL A 39 12.58 8.55 -4.27
N ASP A 40 11.53 8.35 -3.50
CA ASP A 40 10.24 9.01 -3.63
C ASP A 40 9.74 9.54 -2.30
N HIS A 41 9.19 10.75 -2.35
CA HIS A 41 8.58 11.40 -1.21
C HIS A 41 7.29 12.11 -1.63
N GLY A 42 6.18 11.72 -1.02
CA GLY A 42 4.86 12.30 -1.23
C GLY A 42 4.32 12.86 0.07
N ARG A 43 3.61 13.99 -0.02
CA ARG A 43 2.87 14.57 1.11
C ARG A 43 1.56 15.18 0.65
N ALA A 44 0.54 15.09 1.49
CA ALA A 44 -0.74 15.74 1.27
C ALA A 44 -1.36 16.16 2.61
N LEU A 45 -1.82 17.41 2.70
CA LEU A 45 -2.69 17.83 3.80
C LEU A 45 -4.05 17.12 3.66
N VAL A 46 -4.45 16.37 4.68
CA VAL A 46 -5.66 15.54 4.68
C VAL A 46 -6.73 16.04 5.66
N GLY A 47 -6.36 16.95 6.56
CA GLY A 47 -7.27 17.64 7.46
C GLY A 47 -6.52 18.58 8.41
N THR A 48 -7.28 19.22 9.30
CA THR A 48 -6.74 20.11 10.33
C THR A 48 -7.52 19.87 11.62
N GLU A 49 -6.82 19.93 12.74
CA GLU A 49 -7.33 19.86 14.11
C GLU A 49 -6.92 21.11 14.88
N PRO A 50 -7.47 21.37 16.08
CA PRO A 50 -6.86 22.33 16.99
C PRO A 50 -5.40 21.95 17.33
N PRO A 51 -4.53 22.94 17.63
CA PRO A 51 -3.20 22.70 18.20
C PRO A 51 -3.25 21.83 19.47
N GLY A 52 -2.19 21.07 19.71
CA GLY A 52 -2.09 20.08 20.80
C GLY A 52 -2.40 18.65 20.34
N ASP A 53 -2.65 17.76 21.30
CA ASP A 53 -2.84 16.32 21.08
C ASP A 53 -3.96 16.01 20.07
N PRO A 54 -3.93 14.86 19.37
CA PRO A 54 -5.01 14.44 18.49
C PRO A 54 -6.38 14.50 19.16
N VAL A 55 -7.37 15.04 18.45
CA VAL A 55 -8.75 15.03 18.94
C VAL A 55 -9.37 13.65 18.70
N PRO A 56 -10.10 13.07 19.67
CA PRO A 56 -10.82 11.82 19.45
C PRO A 56 -11.76 11.89 18.25
N ASP A 57 -11.77 10.85 17.43
CA ASP A 57 -12.47 10.78 16.15
C ASP A 57 -12.07 11.90 15.17
N GLY A 58 -10.93 12.56 15.39
CA GLY A 58 -10.42 13.64 14.56
C GLY A 58 -9.83 13.16 13.22
N PRO A 59 -9.51 14.10 12.31
CA PRO A 59 -8.77 13.83 11.08
C PRO A 59 -7.54 12.92 11.24
N TRP A 60 -6.74 13.08 12.29
CA TRP A 60 -5.55 12.26 12.53
C TRP A 60 -5.92 10.80 12.80
N GLU A 61 -6.84 10.52 13.72
CA GLU A 61 -7.28 9.15 14.02
C GLU A 61 -7.96 8.48 12.81
N ARG A 62 -8.77 9.24 12.07
CA ARG A 62 -9.43 8.77 10.84
C ARG A 62 -8.44 8.43 9.74
N ALA A 63 -7.43 9.27 9.53
CA ALA A 63 -6.37 8.99 8.58
C ALA A 63 -5.57 7.73 9.00
N CYS A 64 -5.30 7.56 10.29
CA CYS A 64 -4.65 6.34 10.80
C CYS A 64 -5.48 5.10 10.49
N ALA A 65 -6.81 5.16 10.67
CA ALA A 65 -7.71 4.06 10.31
C ALA A 65 -7.69 3.75 8.81
N VAL A 66 -7.75 4.77 7.95
CA VAL A 66 -7.65 4.62 6.48
C VAL A 66 -6.36 3.90 6.07
N LEU A 67 -5.22 4.26 6.68
CA LEU A 67 -3.92 3.64 6.40
C LEU A 67 -3.85 2.21 6.94
N ARG A 68 -4.30 1.98 8.18
CA ARG A 68 -4.32 0.65 8.81
C ARG A 68 -5.11 -0.37 8.00
N ASP A 69 -6.22 0.07 7.42
CA ASP A 69 -7.13 -0.75 6.63
C ASP A 69 -6.80 -0.74 5.12
N TYR A 70 -5.68 -0.11 4.73
CA TYR A 70 -5.20 -0.04 3.34
C TYR A 70 -6.22 0.52 2.33
N GLN A 71 -7.07 1.45 2.76
CA GLN A 71 -8.20 1.98 1.96
C GLN A 71 -7.82 3.12 0.99
N PHE A 72 -6.58 3.59 1.07
CA PHE A 72 -6.10 4.78 0.35
C PHE A 72 -5.63 4.51 -1.08
N THR A 73 -5.47 3.25 -1.48
CA THR A 73 -5.01 2.93 -2.84
C THR A 73 -6.14 3.06 -3.86
N ALA A 74 -5.82 3.14 -5.16
CA ALA A 74 -6.84 3.21 -6.20
C ALA A 74 -7.39 1.80 -6.49
N PRO A 75 -8.67 1.48 -6.21
CA PRO A 75 -9.21 0.11 -6.28
C PRO A 75 -9.14 -0.54 -7.66
N ASN A 76 -9.08 0.27 -8.72
CA ASN A 76 -8.95 -0.19 -10.09
C ASN A 76 -7.51 -0.50 -10.50
N ARG A 77 -6.51 -0.17 -9.68
CA ARG A 77 -5.08 -0.36 -9.95
C ARG A 77 -4.38 -1.26 -8.94
N LEU A 78 -4.60 -1.03 -7.65
CA LEU A 78 -3.90 -1.74 -6.58
C LEU A 78 -4.87 -2.04 -5.46
N ARG A 79 -4.79 -3.26 -4.92
CA ARG A 79 -5.54 -3.68 -3.73
C ARG A 79 -4.63 -4.54 -2.86
N GLY A 80 -4.79 -4.46 -1.55
CA GLY A 80 -4.17 -5.37 -0.60
C GLY A 80 -5.13 -6.50 -0.24
N VAL A 81 -4.57 -7.70 -0.12
CA VAL A 81 -5.24 -8.88 0.43
C VAL A 81 -4.46 -9.31 1.66
N PHE A 82 -5.12 -9.36 2.82
CA PHE A 82 -4.47 -9.60 4.10
C PHE A 82 -5.48 -10.04 5.17
N ARG A 83 -4.98 -10.49 6.32
CA ARG A 83 -5.79 -10.83 7.50
C ARG A 83 -5.75 -9.66 8.50
N PRO A 84 -6.87 -8.96 8.73
CA PRO A 84 -6.89 -7.82 9.66
C PRO A 84 -6.61 -8.21 11.12
N ALA A 85 -6.88 -9.46 11.48
CA ALA A 85 -6.64 -10.00 12.82
C ALA A 85 -5.15 -10.20 13.14
N ASP A 86 -4.29 -10.35 12.12
CA ASP A 86 -2.86 -10.48 12.33
C ASP A 86 -2.30 -9.14 12.84
N PRO A 87 -1.36 -9.12 13.79
CA PRO A 87 -0.68 -7.88 14.20
C PRO A 87 -0.12 -7.14 12.97
N LEU A 88 -0.19 -5.80 12.96
CA LEU A 88 0.26 -5.03 11.79
C LEU A 88 1.74 -5.27 11.51
N LEU A 89 2.60 -5.21 12.53
CA LEU A 89 4.01 -5.58 12.41
C LEU A 89 4.15 -7.08 12.12
N GLY A 90 4.91 -7.42 11.08
CA GLY A 90 5.10 -8.80 10.62
C GLY A 90 4.00 -9.31 9.69
N ARG A 91 2.92 -8.53 9.46
CA ARG A 91 1.81 -8.95 8.60
C ARG A 91 2.26 -9.13 7.16
N ASP A 92 1.97 -10.30 6.60
CA ASP A 92 2.05 -10.53 5.17
C ASP A 92 0.86 -9.92 4.44
N MET A 93 1.13 -9.24 3.34
CA MET A 93 0.10 -8.67 2.47
C MET A 93 0.39 -9.06 1.02
N LEU A 94 -0.65 -9.52 0.35
CA LEU A 94 -0.60 -9.78 -1.08
C LEU A 94 -1.18 -8.56 -1.81
N LEU A 95 -0.33 -7.84 -2.54
CA LEU A 95 -0.75 -6.74 -3.40
C LEU A 95 -1.21 -7.28 -4.75
N GLU A 96 -2.46 -6.99 -5.09
CA GLU A 96 -3.05 -7.27 -6.39
C GLU A 96 -2.92 -6.06 -7.31
N GLY A 97 -1.88 -6.06 -8.14
CA GLY A 97 -1.68 -5.07 -9.19
C GLY A 97 -2.52 -5.38 -10.43
N ARG A 98 -3.20 -4.38 -11.00
CA ARG A 98 -4.01 -4.50 -12.22
C ARG A 98 -3.42 -3.68 -13.35
N PHE A 99 -3.09 -4.33 -14.46
CA PHE A 99 -2.57 -3.68 -15.66
C PHE A 99 -3.22 -4.27 -16.91
N GLY A 100 -4.18 -3.56 -17.50
CA GLY A 100 -4.95 -4.08 -18.63
C GLY A 100 -5.60 -5.43 -18.26
N PRO A 101 -5.38 -6.52 -19.01
CA PRO A 101 -5.83 -7.86 -18.66
C PRO A 101 -4.95 -8.55 -17.58
N MET A 102 -3.73 -8.08 -17.33
CA MET A 102 -2.83 -8.73 -16.37
C MET A 102 -3.23 -8.41 -14.93
N ARG A 103 -3.12 -9.40 -14.05
CA ARG A 103 -3.33 -9.32 -12.61
C ARG A 103 -2.07 -9.88 -11.96
N PHE A 104 -1.32 -9.05 -11.23
CA PHE A 104 -0.09 -9.47 -10.57
C PHE A 104 -0.35 -9.68 -9.10
N HIS A 105 0.14 -10.80 -8.59
CA HIS A 105 0.16 -11.12 -7.17
C HIS A 105 1.58 -10.87 -6.65
N LEU A 106 1.71 -9.83 -5.84
CA LEU A 106 2.97 -9.24 -5.42
C LEU A 106 3.05 -9.25 -3.89
N GLY A 107 3.98 -10.01 -3.33
CA GLY A 107 4.08 -10.18 -1.87
C GLY A 107 4.86 -9.05 -1.21
N VAL A 108 4.33 -8.54 -0.10
CA VAL A 108 5.02 -7.60 0.79
C VAL A 108 4.84 -8.03 2.24
N ARG A 109 5.74 -7.61 3.13
CA ARG A 109 5.63 -7.80 4.58
C ARG A 109 5.78 -6.48 5.29
N VAL A 110 4.95 -6.25 6.31
CA VAL A 110 5.10 -5.09 7.19
C VAL A 110 6.29 -5.31 8.13
N THR A 111 7.29 -4.44 8.07
CA THR A 111 8.55 -4.59 8.81
C THR A 111 8.83 -3.44 9.76
N GLY A 112 8.03 -2.37 9.72
CA GLY A 112 8.15 -1.24 10.64
C GLY A 112 6.80 -0.69 11.08
N LEU A 113 6.76 -0.21 12.32
CA LEU A 113 5.65 0.54 12.90
C LEU A 113 6.24 1.77 13.59
N VAL A 114 5.62 2.92 13.40
CA VAL A 114 5.92 4.14 14.16
C VAL A 114 4.64 4.60 14.84
N ASP A 115 4.76 4.94 16.12
CA ASP A 115 3.67 5.45 16.94
C ASP A 115 4.25 6.28 18.09
N GLU A 116 4.62 7.53 17.80
CA GLU A 116 5.33 8.38 18.76
C GLU A 116 5.01 9.87 18.61
N THR A 117 5.55 10.67 19.52
CA THR A 117 5.56 12.14 19.43
C THR A 117 7.02 12.59 19.37
N VAL A 118 7.42 13.24 18.29
CA VAL A 118 8.79 13.69 18.02
C VAL A 118 8.77 15.11 17.47
N ASP A 119 9.62 15.99 18.00
CA ASP A 119 9.79 17.38 17.54
C ASP A 119 8.48 18.17 17.36
N GLY A 120 7.56 18.04 18.32
CA GLY A 120 6.26 18.72 18.26
C GLY A 120 5.31 18.14 17.21
N ARG A 121 5.56 16.91 16.73
CA ARG A 121 4.69 16.19 15.80
C ARG A 121 4.24 14.87 16.38
N ARG A 122 2.96 14.55 16.22
CA ARG A 122 2.41 13.23 16.52
C ARG A 122 2.42 12.39 15.24
N VAL A 123 3.14 11.28 15.27
CA VAL A 123 3.37 10.42 14.10
C VAL A 123 2.81 9.03 14.37
N TRP A 124 2.02 8.52 13.43
CA TRP A 124 1.65 7.12 13.37
C TRP A 124 1.80 6.61 11.94
N GLY A 125 2.32 5.41 11.76
CA GLY A 125 2.59 4.89 10.42
C GLY A 125 3.17 3.50 10.43
N TRP A 126 3.35 2.95 9.23
CA TRP A 126 3.90 1.61 9.07
C TRP A 126 4.64 1.49 7.74
N THR A 127 5.57 0.54 7.72
CA THR A 127 6.46 0.27 6.60
C THR A 127 6.26 -1.14 6.12
N TYR A 128 6.16 -1.34 4.80
CA TYR A 128 6.32 -2.66 4.21
C TYR A 128 7.54 -2.71 3.29
N GLU A 129 8.04 -3.94 3.10
CA GLU A 129 9.11 -4.27 2.17
C GLU A 129 8.66 -5.37 1.22
N THR A 130 9.20 -5.33 0.01
CA THR A 130 8.87 -6.31 -1.03
C THR A 130 9.55 -7.65 -0.76
N LEU A 131 8.84 -8.74 -1.06
CA LEU A 131 9.30 -10.12 -0.84
C LEU A 131 9.79 -10.76 -2.15
N HIS A 132 10.55 -11.85 -2.04
CA HIS A 132 11.00 -12.61 -3.21
C HIS A 132 9.85 -12.97 -4.17
N GLY A 133 10.08 -12.78 -5.48
CA GLY A 133 9.09 -12.94 -6.53
C GLY A 133 8.28 -11.68 -6.86
N HIS A 134 8.50 -10.56 -6.17
CA HIS A 134 7.96 -9.24 -6.53
C HIS A 134 8.64 -8.70 -7.82
N LEU A 135 7.97 -7.79 -8.54
CA LEU A 135 8.55 -7.08 -9.71
C LEU A 135 9.60 -6.03 -9.35
N GLU A 136 9.69 -5.70 -8.07
CA GLU A 136 10.48 -4.61 -7.52
C GLU A 136 11.13 -5.04 -6.22
N GLU A 137 12.28 -4.47 -5.97
CA GLU A 137 12.98 -4.46 -4.69
C GLU A 137 12.75 -3.09 -4.08
N GLY A 138 12.28 -3.02 -2.83
CA GLY A 138 12.06 -1.73 -2.21
C GLY A 138 11.24 -1.73 -0.93
N ARG A 139 11.13 -0.53 -0.37
CA ARG A 139 10.45 -0.21 0.88
C ARG A 139 9.48 0.93 0.66
N LEU A 140 8.30 0.82 1.25
CA LEU A 140 7.31 1.90 1.31
C LEU A 140 6.84 2.12 2.74
N THR A 141 6.91 3.36 3.19
CA THR A 141 6.47 3.82 4.50
C THR A 141 5.31 4.80 4.33
N TYR A 142 4.22 4.56 5.05
CA TYR A 142 3.03 5.41 5.08
C TYR A 142 2.86 5.97 6.48
N GLU A 143 2.74 7.29 6.59
CA GLU A 143 2.63 7.99 7.87
C GLU A 143 1.46 8.97 7.86
N VAL A 144 0.84 9.15 9.03
CA VAL A 144 0.00 10.29 9.36
C VAL A 144 0.75 11.13 10.38
N VAL A 145 0.98 12.39 10.03
CA VAL A 145 1.73 13.34 10.85
C VAL A 145 0.79 14.47 11.23
N LYS A 146 0.56 14.67 12.53
CA LYS A 146 -0.07 15.89 13.05
C LYS A 146 1.01 16.84 13.56
N ASP A 147 1.03 18.06 13.05
CA ASP A 147 1.80 19.14 13.65
C ASP A 147 1.05 19.65 14.90
N LEU A 148 1.66 19.56 16.08
CA LEU A 148 0.99 19.92 17.34
C LEU A 148 0.93 21.44 17.56
N THR A 149 1.67 22.22 16.77
CA THR A 149 1.65 23.69 16.84
C THR A 149 0.58 24.27 15.92
N THR A 150 0.50 23.80 14.67
CA THR A 150 -0.49 24.30 13.69
C THR A 150 -1.81 23.53 13.73
N GLY A 151 -1.75 22.26 14.12
CA GLY A 151 -2.87 21.33 14.05
C GLY A 151 -3.06 20.67 12.68
N ASP A 152 -2.18 20.93 11.72
CA ASP A 152 -2.26 20.32 10.39
C ASP A 152 -2.02 18.81 10.46
N VAL A 153 -2.82 18.06 9.70
CA VAL A 153 -2.71 16.60 9.58
C VAL A 153 -2.31 16.27 8.15
N GLU A 154 -1.11 15.74 7.99
CA GLU A 154 -0.54 15.34 6.71
C GLU A 154 -0.48 13.81 6.58
N PHE A 155 -0.78 13.32 5.38
CA PHE A 155 -0.39 11.99 4.94
C PHE A 155 0.95 12.07 4.23
N VAL A 156 1.90 11.23 4.63
CA VAL A 156 3.26 11.20 4.10
C VAL A 156 3.57 9.80 3.56
N ILE A 157 4.21 9.75 2.40
CA ILE A 157 4.76 8.54 1.81
C ILE A 157 6.26 8.72 1.63
N ARG A 158 7.05 7.77 2.11
CA ARG A 158 8.47 7.64 1.80
C ARG A 158 8.68 6.30 1.14
N ALA A 159 9.35 6.30 0.00
CA ALA A 159 9.57 5.08 -0.75
C ALA A 159 10.95 5.07 -1.37
N PHE A 160 11.54 3.89 -1.44
CA PHE A 160 12.60 3.62 -2.41
C PHE A 160 12.33 2.30 -3.10
N SER A 161 12.56 2.25 -4.41
CA SER A 161 12.45 1.01 -5.17
C SER A 161 13.42 0.95 -6.35
N ARG A 162 13.73 -0.27 -6.78
CA ARG A 162 14.37 -0.55 -8.08
C ARG A 162 13.69 -1.75 -8.72
N PRO A 163 13.75 -1.90 -10.05
CA PRO A 163 13.28 -3.12 -10.70
C PRO A 163 14.02 -4.34 -10.15
N ALA A 164 13.28 -5.38 -9.78
CA ALA A 164 13.87 -6.68 -9.47
C ALA A 164 14.38 -7.35 -10.76
N HIS A 165 15.14 -8.43 -10.61
CA HIS A 165 15.43 -9.29 -11.77
C HIS A 165 14.12 -9.93 -12.27
N ILE A 166 13.65 -9.52 -13.46
CA ILE A 166 12.43 -10.06 -14.10
C ILE A 166 12.86 -10.96 -15.28
N PRO A 167 12.81 -12.30 -15.15
CA PRO A 167 13.27 -13.21 -16.19
C PRO A 167 12.41 -13.14 -17.45
N ASN A 168 11.10 -12.94 -17.29
CA ASN A 168 10.18 -12.92 -18.42
C ASN A 168 10.19 -11.55 -19.13
N PRO A 169 10.63 -11.47 -20.40
CA PRO A 169 10.72 -10.21 -21.11
C PRO A 169 9.36 -9.53 -21.28
N LEU A 170 8.25 -10.26 -21.40
CA LEU A 170 6.91 -9.68 -21.53
C LEU A 170 6.53 -8.89 -20.27
N PHE A 171 6.81 -9.43 -19.08
CA PHE A 171 6.54 -8.75 -17.81
C PHE A 171 7.51 -7.59 -17.61
N ARG A 172 8.78 -7.75 -18.00
CA ARG A 172 9.79 -6.69 -17.97
C ARG A 172 9.39 -5.51 -18.85
N PHE A 173 8.96 -5.77 -20.09
CA PHE A 173 8.47 -4.74 -21.01
C PHE A 173 7.15 -4.13 -20.55
N GLY A 174 6.21 -4.94 -20.06
CA GLY A 174 4.94 -4.45 -19.49
C GLY A 174 5.15 -3.55 -18.27
N PHE A 175 6.12 -3.86 -17.41
CA PHE A 175 6.48 -3.03 -16.26
C PHE A 175 7.21 -1.75 -16.69
N GLY A 176 8.20 -1.87 -17.59
CA GLY A 176 8.97 -0.74 -18.11
C GLY A 176 8.16 0.29 -18.91
N LEU A 177 7.13 -0.14 -19.66
CA LEU A 177 6.22 0.75 -20.41
C LEU A 177 5.23 1.50 -19.50
N PHE A 178 4.92 0.97 -18.33
CA PHE A 178 3.96 1.57 -17.39
C PHE A 178 4.64 2.51 -16.38
N GLY A 179 5.92 2.29 -16.08
CA GLY A 179 6.89 3.32 -15.70
C GLY A 179 6.63 4.19 -14.46
N ARG A 180 7.68 4.93 -14.09
CA ARG A 180 7.74 5.99 -13.06
C ARG A 180 6.51 6.91 -13.01
N ALA A 181 5.86 7.17 -14.14
CA ALA A 181 4.66 8.01 -14.22
C ALA A 181 3.47 7.42 -13.44
N VAL A 182 3.27 6.11 -13.45
CA VAL A 182 2.20 5.44 -12.67
C VAL A 182 2.53 5.44 -11.18
N GLN A 183 3.81 5.36 -10.82
CA GLN A 183 4.29 5.47 -9.44
C GLN A 183 4.07 6.89 -8.87
N LEU A 184 4.39 7.94 -9.64
CA LEU A 184 4.11 9.33 -9.24
C LEU A 184 2.60 9.60 -9.12
N GLU A 185 1.81 9.09 -10.07
CA GLU A 185 0.36 9.22 -10.03
C GLU A 185 -0.25 8.48 -8.83
N PHE A 186 0.35 7.36 -8.40
CA PHE A 186 -0.05 6.65 -7.19
C PHE A 186 0.08 7.54 -5.95
N TYR A 187 1.21 8.24 -5.76
CA TYR A 187 1.41 9.09 -4.57
C TYR A 187 0.39 10.23 -4.49
N HIS A 188 0.14 10.92 -5.61
CA HIS A 188 -0.85 11.98 -5.66
C HIS A 188 -2.28 11.46 -5.38
N ARG A 189 -2.65 10.33 -6.00
CA ARG A 189 -3.99 9.75 -5.81
C ARG A 189 -4.19 9.19 -4.41
N ALA A 190 -3.16 8.61 -3.80
CA ALA A 190 -3.21 8.12 -2.43
C ALA A 190 -3.55 9.25 -1.45
N GLY A 191 -2.83 10.38 -1.54
CA GLY A 191 -3.12 11.55 -0.69
C GLY A 191 -4.51 12.13 -0.92
N GLN A 192 -4.95 12.23 -2.19
CA GLN A 192 -6.31 12.66 -2.51
C GLN A 192 -7.36 11.72 -1.89
N ARG A 193 -7.14 10.41 -1.97
CA ARG A 193 -8.06 9.40 -1.43
C ARG A 193 -8.15 9.45 0.09
N VAL A 194 -7.03 9.61 0.79
CA VAL A 194 -7.03 9.79 2.26
C VAL A 194 -7.84 11.02 2.63
N ARG A 195 -7.58 12.16 1.99
CA ARG A 195 -8.31 13.41 2.24
C ARG A 195 -9.82 13.26 2.00
N GLU A 196 -10.22 12.61 0.91
CA GLU A 196 -11.63 12.33 0.61
C GLU A 196 -12.28 11.48 1.70
N LEU A 197 -11.63 10.38 2.11
CA LEU A 197 -12.16 9.49 3.13
C LEU A 197 -12.27 10.15 4.51
N VAL A 198 -11.27 10.96 4.88
CA VAL A 198 -11.29 11.73 6.13
C VAL A 198 -12.41 12.78 6.11
N ALA A 199 -12.59 13.49 5.00
CA ALA A 199 -13.66 14.47 4.83
C ALA A 199 -15.05 13.82 4.83
N ASP A 200 -15.19 12.66 4.17
CA ASP A 200 -16.41 11.86 4.18
C ASP A 200 -16.80 11.44 5.60
N ALA A 201 -15.84 10.94 6.37
CA ALA A 201 -16.02 10.60 7.79
C ALA A 201 -16.38 11.79 8.65
N ALA A 202 -15.80 12.97 8.39
CA ALA A 202 -16.19 14.21 9.05
C ALA A 202 -17.63 14.63 8.75
N ALA A 203 -18.13 14.31 7.56
CA ALA A 203 -19.51 14.53 7.16
C ALA A 203 -20.48 13.42 7.62
N GLY A 204 -20.03 12.50 8.48
CA GLY A 204 -20.86 11.41 9.03
C GLY A 204 -21.00 10.19 8.12
N ARG A 205 -20.26 10.10 7.00
CA ARG A 205 -20.20 8.87 6.20
C ARG A 205 -19.19 7.91 6.84
N PRO A 206 -19.55 6.64 7.13
CA PRO A 206 -18.59 5.72 7.72
C PRO A 206 -17.40 5.47 6.79
N LEU A 207 -16.21 5.29 7.37
CA LEU A 207 -15.05 4.84 6.60
C LEU A 207 -15.34 3.46 5.97
N PRO A 208 -14.87 3.22 4.73
CA PRO A 208 -15.03 1.91 4.11
C PRO A 208 -14.22 0.88 4.88
N LEU A 209 -14.82 -0.29 5.11
CA LEU A 209 -14.15 -1.42 5.72
C LEU A 209 -13.55 -2.35 4.65
N PRO A 210 -12.45 -3.06 4.95
CA PRO A 210 -11.95 -4.14 4.10
C PRO A 210 -13.05 -5.17 3.84
N GLN A 211 -13.16 -5.64 2.59
CA GLN A 211 -14.19 -6.61 2.21
C GLN A 211 -13.73 -8.03 2.56
N PRO A 212 -14.47 -8.78 3.40
CA PRO A 212 -14.15 -10.18 3.67
C PRO A 212 -14.24 -11.03 2.40
N LEU A 213 -13.24 -11.89 2.20
CA LEU A 213 -13.34 -12.96 1.21
C LEU A 213 -14.17 -14.13 1.79
N PRO A 214 -15.05 -14.77 0.99
CA PRO A 214 -15.82 -15.93 1.46
C PRO A 214 -14.91 -17.05 1.97
N GLY A 215 -15.01 -17.39 3.26
CA GLY A 215 -14.22 -18.42 3.96
C GLY A 215 -13.98 -18.06 5.43
N ALA A 216 -13.41 -18.98 6.23
CA ALA A 216 -13.34 -18.86 7.69
C ALA A 216 -12.05 -18.20 8.25
N ASP A 217 -11.05 -17.96 7.41
CA ASP A 217 -9.71 -17.50 7.81
C ASP A 217 -9.55 -15.97 7.97
N GLY A 218 -10.66 -15.22 7.85
CA GLY A 218 -10.66 -13.77 8.04
C GLY A 218 -9.91 -12.95 6.98
N VAL A 219 -9.54 -13.54 5.83
CA VAL A 219 -8.87 -12.79 4.76
C VAL A 219 -9.81 -11.74 4.18
N THR A 220 -9.29 -10.52 3.98
CA THR A 220 -10.02 -9.39 3.42
C THR A 220 -9.31 -8.82 2.19
N VAL A 221 -10.03 -8.01 1.42
CA VAL A 221 -9.51 -7.21 0.31
C VAL A 221 -9.82 -5.74 0.55
N ALA A 222 -8.82 -4.87 0.43
CA ALA A 222 -8.97 -3.43 0.52
C ALA A 222 -8.17 -2.69 -0.57
N PRO A 223 -8.67 -1.59 -1.12
CA PRO A 223 -10.03 -1.08 -0.97
C PRO A 223 -11.05 -1.93 -1.73
N GLN A 224 -12.32 -1.72 -1.41
CA GLN A 224 -13.43 -2.37 -2.11
C GLN A 224 -13.43 -1.99 -3.59
N ASN A 225 -13.75 -2.97 -4.45
CA ASN A 225 -13.73 -2.74 -5.90
C ASN A 225 -14.87 -1.78 -6.30
N ALA A 226 -14.52 -0.68 -6.99
CA ALA A 226 -15.49 0.29 -7.47
C ALA A 226 -16.34 -0.19 -8.67
N GLY A 227 -16.12 -1.40 -9.16
CA GLY A 227 -16.92 -2.00 -10.24
C GLY A 227 -16.17 -3.02 -11.09
N ARG A 228 -16.84 -3.57 -12.10
CA ARG A 228 -16.23 -4.49 -13.07
C ARG A 228 -15.46 -3.67 -14.10
N HIS A 229 -14.15 -3.92 -14.23
CA HIS A 229 -13.35 -3.30 -15.28
C HIS A 229 -13.56 -4.04 -16.61
N TRP A 230 -13.50 -3.34 -17.73
CA TRP A 230 -13.78 -3.93 -19.06
C TRP A 230 -12.81 -5.07 -19.43
N THR A 231 -11.61 -5.10 -18.82
CA THR A 231 -10.62 -6.16 -19.01
C THR A 231 -10.82 -7.39 -18.12
N ASP A 232 -11.74 -7.35 -17.15
CA ASP A 232 -11.98 -8.47 -16.22
C ASP A 232 -12.37 -9.80 -16.91
N PRO A 233 -13.09 -9.83 -18.05
CA PRO A 233 -13.33 -11.06 -18.80
C PRO A 233 -12.06 -11.74 -19.33
N PHE A 234 -11.02 -10.97 -19.61
CA PHE A 234 -9.76 -11.43 -20.19
C PHE A 234 -8.64 -11.52 -19.15
N ALA A 235 -8.99 -11.47 -17.86
CA ALA A 235 -8.01 -11.35 -16.80
C ALA A 235 -7.07 -12.56 -16.73
N VAL A 236 -5.77 -12.26 -16.70
CA VAL A 236 -4.68 -13.23 -16.64
C VAL A 236 -3.95 -13.05 -15.33
N LEU A 237 -3.97 -14.08 -14.47
CA LEU A 237 -3.20 -14.07 -13.24
C LEU A 237 -1.72 -14.38 -13.52
N VAL A 238 -0.85 -13.50 -13.05
CA VAL A 238 0.61 -13.63 -13.03
C VAL A 238 1.05 -13.72 -11.57
N ARG A 239 1.71 -14.84 -11.24
CA ARG A 239 2.28 -15.11 -9.92
C ARG A 239 3.79 -15.02 -10.00
N HIS A 240 4.38 -14.48 -8.93
CA HIS A 240 5.83 -14.44 -8.74
C HIS A 240 6.60 -13.97 -9.98
N PRO A 241 6.24 -12.85 -10.59
CA PRO A 241 6.83 -12.42 -11.86
C PRO A 241 8.32 -12.09 -11.80
N GLY A 242 8.89 -11.90 -10.59
CA GLY A 242 10.34 -11.73 -10.38
C GLY A 242 11.05 -13.00 -9.91
N ALA A 243 10.42 -14.17 -10.02
CA ALA A 243 11.04 -15.48 -9.76
C ALA A 243 11.40 -16.19 -11.08
#